data_AF-A0A9C6TIB7-F1
#
_entry.id   AF-A0A9C6TIB7-F1
#
_cell.length_a   1.000
_cell.length_b   1.000
_cell.length_c   1.000
_cell.angle_alpha   90.00
_cell.angle_beta   90.00
_cell.angle_gamma   90.00
#
_symmetry.space_group_name_H-M   'P 1'
#
loop_
_entity.id
_entity.type
_entity.pdbx_description
1 polymer ?
#
loop_
_entity_poly.entity_id
_entity_poly.type
_entity_poly.pdbx_seq_one_letter_code
_entity_poly.pdbx_strand_id
1 'polypeptide(L)'
;MSIDIYFKVHGINFEDEENEKDEEDEEDAANIEGSGGQASNEGTKKKTRGKTLCKKLHATDFNDRREVEFLQGQPIGPTKEVVANLGQFLGSTVRNPRFVTLLYTSWHGVPDNIKEGMWEYANQKFILPISSKPWVMRGFCRAWKKYKGEIKKEHFLKYNTKKEMIKNQPLEIPEFQFRKLIRYWSLPAIKAMSVKNTENRSKQTCPHRMGSTNFAIVRKQLRDSKENNEEPSRAEVFTATRTSKNGKEIDAKTQTTIRQGKS
;
A
#
# COMPACT_ATOMS: atom_id res chain seq x y z
N MET A 1 8.51 11.07 12.52
CA MET A 1 9.19 12.33 12.18
C MET A 1 9.27 12.51 10.67
N SER A 2 9.49 13.74 10.19
CA SER A 2 9.84 14.00 8.79
C SER A 2 11.25 13.48 8.48
N ILE A 3 11.57 13.30 7.20
CA ILE A 3 12.92 12.94 6.76
C ILE A 3 13.92 14.04 7.11
N ASP A 4 13.53 15.32 7.04
CA ASP A 4 14.40 16.43 7.42
C ASP A 4 14.78 16.39 8.91
N ILE A 5 13.81 16.12 9.78
CA ILE A 5 14.06 15.93 11.21
C ILE A 5 14.95 14.71 11.43
N TYR A 6 14.72 13.62 10.69
CA TYR A 6 15.56 12.43 10.76
C TYR A 6 17.01 12.74 10.39
N PHE A 7 17.24 13.44 9.27
CA PHE A 7 18.59 13.85 8.86
C PHE A 7 19.27 14.71 9.91
N LYS A 8 18.57 15.70 10.46
CA LYS A 8 19.09 16.55 11.54
C LYS A 8 19.47 15.76 12.79
N VAL A 9 18.61 14.85 13.25
CA VAL A 9 18.85 14.03 14.46
C VAL A 9 20.04 13.08 14.27
N HIS A 10 20.27 12.62 13.05
CA HIS A 10 21.35 11.67 12.73
C HIS A 10 22.60 12.32 12.14
N GLY A 11 22.69 13.67 12.12
CA GLY A 11 23.85 14.39 11.58
C GLY A 11 24.10 14.15 10.09
N ILE A 12 23.05 13.83 9.32
CA ILE A 12 23.15 13.57 7.88
C ILE A 12 22.96 14.89 7.15
N ASN A 13 23.99 15.39 6.48
CA ASN A 13 23.84 16.54 5.61
C ASN A 13 23.26 16.13 4.25
N PHE A 14 22.32 16.91 3.75
CA PHE A 14 21.68 16.70 2.45
C PHE A 14 22.37 17.49 1.32
N GLU A 15 23.07 18.58 1.66
CA GLU A 15 23.71 19.48 0.72
C GLU A 15 25.10 18.99 0.27
N ASP A 16 25.73 18.10 1.05
CA ASP A 16 27.11 17.62 0.78
C ASP A 16 27.22 16.71 -0.45
N GLU A 17 26.12 16.13 -0.96
CA GLU A 17 26.13 15.25 -2.14
C GLU A 17 26.02 16.01 -3.50
N GLU A 18 26.05 17.34 -3.53
CA GLU A 18 26.29 18.05 -4.81
C GLU A 18 27.80 18.08 -5.17
N ASN A 19 28.67 17.73 -4.23
CA ASN A 19 30.14 17.77 -4.38
C ASN A 19 30.84 16.40 -4.41
N GLU A 20 30.11 15.28 -4.24
CA GLU A 20 30.68 13.95 -4.52
C GLU A 20 30.83 13.81 -6.05
N LYS A 21 32.02 14.15 -6.55
CA LYS A 21 32.50 13.68 -7.84
C LYS A 21 32.34 12.16 -7.84
N ASP A 22 31.80 11.65 -8.94
CA ASP A 22 31.61 10.23 -9.22
C ASP A 22 32.90 9.45 -8.88
N GLU A 23 32.97 8.85 -7.69
CA GLU A 23 33.89 7.73 -7.47
C GLU A 23 33.25 6.55 -8.20
N GLU A 24 33.93 6.12 -9.26
CA GLU A 24 33.70 4.85 -9.91
C GLU A 24 33.94 3.76 -8.87
N ASP A 25 32.88 3.32 -8.19
CA ASP A 25 32.95 2.16 -7.30
C ASP A 25 33.26 0.93 -8.16
N GLU A 26 34.54 0.56 -8.15
CA GLU A 26 35.12 -0.66 -8.68
C GLU A 26 34.45 -1.90 -8.03
N GLU A 27 34.37 -2.97 -8.82
CA GLU A 27 33.58 -4.17 -8.56
C GLU A 27 33.92 -4.88 -7.24
N ASP A 28 32.88 -5.38 -6.55
CA ASP A 28 33.02 -6.58 -5.72
C ASP A 28 31.83 -7.53 -5.96
N ALA A 29 32.04 -8.40 -6.97
CA ALA A 29 31.14 -9.47 -7.34
C ALA A 29 31.20 -10.60 -6.31
N ALA A 30 30.33 -10.58 -5.30
CA ALA A 30 30.03 -11.76 -4.51
C ALA A 30 29.01 -12.64 -5.27
N ASN A 31 29.56 -13.62 -5.97
CA ASN A 31 28.89 -14.73 -6.66
C ASN A 31 27.71 -15.32 -5.87
N ILE A 32 26.51 -15.31 -6.45
CA ILE A 32 25.48 -16.32 -6.18
C ILE A 32 25.03 -16.84 -7.55
N GLU A 33 25.71 -17.88 -8.02
CA GLU A 33 25.28 -18.66 -9.17
C GLU A 33 23.97 -19.39 -8.85
N GLY A 34 23.00 -19.21 -9.74
CA GLY A 34 21.69 -19.85 -9.69
C GLY A 34 20.99 -19.72 -11.04
N SER A 35 21.66 -20.25 -12.07
CA SER A 35 21.17 -20.73 -13.38
C SER A 35 19.76 -20.30 -13.83
N GLY A 36 19.71 -19.62 -14.98
CA GLY A 36 18.48 -19.44 -15.75
C GLY A 36 18.56 -18.29 -16.74
N GLY A 37 19.42 -18.40 -17.76
CA GLY A 37 19.40 -17.49 -18.89
C GLY A 37 18.03 -17.52 -19.59
N GLN A 38 17.45 -16.36 -19.85
CA GLN A 38 16.33 -16.24 -20.78
C GLN A 38 16.58 -15.07 -21.73
N ALA A 39 16.73 -15.47 -22.99
CA ALA A 39 16.84 -14.62 -24.16
C ALA A 39 15.77 -13.52 -24.17
N SER A 40 16.17 -12.37 -24.68
CA SER A 40 15.34 -11.21 -24.96
C SER A 40 14.22 -11.56 -25.93
N ASN A 41 13.05 -11.90 -25.42
CA ASN A 41 11.82 -11.84 -26.19
C ASN A 41 11.26 -10.43 -26.09
N GLU A 42 11.42 -9.68 -27.17
CA GLU A 42 10.80 -8.38 -27.43
C GLU A 42 9.28 -8.59 -27.66
N GLY A 43 8.59 -8.98 -26.58
CA GLY A 43 7.14 -9.10 -26.57
C GLY A 43 6.52 -7.72 -26.53
N THR A 44 5.63 -7.44 -27.47
CA THR A 44 4.74 -6.27 -27.48
C THR A 44 4.18 -6.04 -26.08
N LYS A 45 4.62 -4.96 -25.42
CA LYS A 45 4.15 -4.59 -24.07
C LYS A 45 2.63 -4.45 -24.11
N LYS A 46 1.91 -5.42 -23.54
CA LYS A 46 0.45 -5.35 -23.37
C LYS A 46 0.12 -4.00 -22.72
N LYS A 47 -0.80 -3.25 -23.32
CA LYS A 47 -1.32 -2.01 -22.71
C LYS A 47 -1.90 -2.36 -21.35
N THR A 48 -1.15 -2.03 -20.30
CA THR A 48 -1.61 -2.18 -18.92
C THR A 48 -2.46 -0.96 -18.57
N ARG A 49 -3.50 -1.17 -17.77
CA ARG A 49 -4.34 -0.07 -17.29
C ARG A 49 -3.49 0.88 -16.44
N GLY A 50 -3.53 2.17 -16.75
CA GLY A 50 -2.84 3.21 -15.98
C GLY A 50 -3.37 3.38 -14.55
N LYS A 51 -2.66 4.19 -13.75
CA LYS A 51 -3.04 4.53 -12.38
C LYS A 51 -4.47 5.09 -12.33
N THR A 52 -5.29 4.62 -11.37
CA THR A 52 -6.66 5.14 -11.19
C THR A 52 -6.61 6.53 -10.56
N LEU A 53 -7.22 7.52 -11.21
CA LEU A 53 -7.18 8.92 -10.79
C LEU A 53 -8.43 9.36 -9.99
N CYS A 54 -9.50 8.57 -9.98
CA CYS A 54 -10.74 8.88 -9.25
C CYS A 54 -11.32 10.28 -9.55
N LYS A 55 -11.11 10.82 -10.77
CA LYS A 55 -11.46 12.21 -11.13
C LYS A 55 -12.90 12.58 -10.76
N LYS A 56 -13.87 11.70 -11.10
CA LYS A 56 -15.29 11.89 -10.77
C LYS A 56 -15.54 11.99 -9.26
N LEU A 57 -14.86 11.16 -8.45
CA LEU A 57 -15.00 11.17 -6.99
C LEU A 57 -14.38 12.42 -6.38
N HIS A 58 -13.23 12.89 -6.89
CA HIS A 58 -12.62 14.13 -6.41
C HIS A 58 -13.45 15.37 -6.79
N ALA A 59 -14.13 15.34 -7.94
CA ALA A 59 -15.01 16.40 -8.41
C ALA A 59 -16.44 16.37 -7.81
N THR A 60 -16.76 15.37 -6.96
CA THR A 60 -18.09 15.27 -6.32
C THR A 60 -18.30 16.43 -5.34
N ASP A 61 -19.44 17.11 -5.43
CA ASP A 61 -19.81 18.19 -4.52
C ASP A 61 -20.33 17.66 -3.18
N PHE A 62 -20.38 18.54 -2.17
CA PHE A 62 -20.78 18.16 -0.81
C PHE A 62 -22.22 17.63 -0.72
N ASN A 63 -23.11 18.11 -1.59
CA ASN A 63 -24.50 17.67 -1.63
C ASN A 63 -24.67 16.31 -2.34
N ASP A 64 -23.70 15.92 -3.18
CA ASP A 64 -23.72 14.68 -3.97
C ASP A 64 -22.87 13.56 -3.34
N ARG A 65 -22.62 13.66 -2.03
CA ARG A 65 -21.82 12.68 -1.30
C ARG A 65 -22.45 11.30 -1.36
N ARG A 66 -21.58 10.30 -1.55
CA ARG A 66 -22.02 8.90 -1.57
C ARG A 66 -22.19 8.37 -0.15
N GLU A 67 -23.35 7.83 0.15
CA GLU A 67 -23.58 7.10 1.40
C GLU A 67 -22.79 5.80 1.43
N VAL A 68 -22.17 5.50 2.57
CA VAL A 68 -21.43 4.25 2.78
C VAL A 68 -21.94 3.59 4.05
N GLU A 69 -22.45 2.37 3.92
CA GLU A 69 -22.87 1.56 5.04
C GLU A 69 -21.66 0.88 5.69
N PHE A 70 -21.63 0.87 7.02
CA PHE A 70 -20.58 0.22 7.80
C PHE A 70 -21.16 -0.85 8.73
N LEU A 71 -20.45 -1.97 8.85
CA LEU A 71 -20.68 -3.00 9.86
C LEU A 71 -19.39 -3.22 10.64
N GLN A 72 -19.45 -3.12 11.97
CA GLN A 72 -18.28 -3.22 12.85
C GLN A 72 -17.12 -2.29 12.40
N GLY A 73 -17.47 -1.08 11.95
CA GLY A 73 -16.53 -0.08 11.46
C GLY A 73 -15.88 -0.39 10.11
N GLN A 74 -16.34 -1.40 9.35
CA GLN A 74 -15.86 -1.69 7.99
C GLN A 74 -16.95 -1.45 6.95
N PRO A 75 -16.62 -0.94 5.74
CA PRO A 75 -17.63 -0.62 4.74
C PRO A 75 -18.20 -1.89 4.11
N ILE A 76 -19.52 -1.98 4.01
CA ILE A 76 -20.23 -3.16 3.48
C ILE A 76 -21.16 -2.86 2.31
N GLY A 77 -21.54 -1.60 2.10
CA GLY A 77 -22.58 -1.22 1.14
C GLY A 77 -22.72 0.29 0.99
N PRO A 78 -23.79 0.77 0.33
CA PRO A 78 -24.96 0.00 -0.13
C PRO A 78 -24.65 -0.91 -1.33
N THR A 79 -23.66 -0.57 -2.15
CA THR A 79 -23.19 -1.41 -3.28
C THR A 79 -21.71 -1.76 -3.14
N LYS A 80 -21.30 -2.89 -3.74
CA LYS A 80 -19.88 -3.26 -3.85
C LYS A 80 -19.04 -2.19 -4.55
N GLU A 81 -19.65 -1.46 -5.49
CA GLU A 81 -19.00 -0.37 -6.20
C GLU A 81 -18.68 0.79 -5.27
N VAL A 82 -19.61 1.21 -4.41
CA VAL A 82 -19.37 2.28 -3.43
C VAL A 82 -18.22 1.92 -2.49
N VAL A 83 -18.18 0.69 -1.98
CA VAL A 83 -17.08 0.21 -1.13
C VAL A 83 -15.74 0.24 -1.88
N ALA A 84 -15.73 -0.19 -3.14
CA ALA A 84 -14.53 -0.14 -3.98
C ALA A 84 -14.09 1.31 -4.27
N ASN A 85 -15.04 2.20 -4.55
CA ASN A 85 -14.82 3.62 -4.81
C ASN A 85 -14.21 4.32 -3.59
N LEU A 86 -14.68 4.02 -2.38
CA LEU A 86 -14.07 4.52 -1.14
C LEU A 86 -12.60 4.09 -1.07
N GLY A 87 -12.30 2.79 -1.23
CA GLY A 87 -10.92 2.30 -1.21
C GLY A 87 -10.02 2.94 -2.28
N GLN A 88 -10.53 3.11 -3.51
CA GLN A 88 -9.80 3.77 -4.59
C GLN A 88 -9.56 5.26 -4.31
N PHE A 89 -10.56 5.96 -3.76
CA PHE A 89 -10.47 7.36 -3.36
C PHE A 89 -9.42 7.59 -2.27
N LEU A 90 -9.37 6.74 -1.24
CA LEU A 90 -8.32 6.84 -0.21
C LEU A 90 -6.93 6.70 -0.85
N GLY A 91 -6.82 5.77 -1.81
CA GLY A 91 -5.60 5.54 -2.58
C GLY A 91 -5.19 6.71 -3.47
N SER A 92 -6.12 7.34 -4.18
CA SER A 92 -5.81 8.51 -5.02
C SER A 92 -5.51 9.76 -4.21
N THR A 93 -6.15 9.93 -3.05
CA THR A 93 -5.92 11.06 -2.15
C THR A 93 -4.48 11.10 -1.64
N VAL A 94 -3.95 9.97 -1.13
CA VAL A 94 -2.57 9.92 -0.60
C VAL A 94 -1.48 9.98 -1.66
N ARG A 95 -1.84 9.79 -2.94
CA ARG A 95 -0.92 10.00 -4.08
C ARG A 95 -0.79 11.46 -4.46
N ASN A 96 -1.71 12.32 -4.01
CA ASN A 96 -1.67 13.73 -4.31
C ASN A 96 -0.88 14.47 -3.21
N PRO A 97 0.25 15.13 -3.55
CA PRO A 97 1.12 15.77 -2.59
C PRO A 97 0.46 16.94 -1.83
N ARG A 98 -0.67 17.47 -2.32
CA ARG A 98 -1.48 18.47 -1.60
C ARG A 98 -2.05 17.95 -0.28
N PHE A 99 -2.30 16.65 -0.17
CA PHE A 99 -2.86 16.05 1.04
C PHE A 99 -1.77 15.51 1.96
N VAL A 100 -0.78 14.81 1.41
CA VAL A 100 0.31 14.24 2.21
C VAL A 100 1.55 14.00 1.35
N THR A 101 2.72 14.35 1.87
CA THR A 101 4.01 14.07 1.23
C THR A 101 4.54 12.68 1.59
N LEU A 102 5.45 12.15 0.78
CA LEU A 102 6.24 10.96 1.10
C LEU A 102 7.42 11.24 2.04
N LEU A 103 7.70 12.50 2.37
CA LEU A 103 8.84 12.93 3.20
C LEU A 103 8.70 12.66 4.71
N TYR A 104 7.94 11.64 5.10
CA TYR A 104 7.87 11.14 6.47
C TYR A 104 8.51 9.75 6.57
N THR A 105 9.24 9.48 7.66
CA THR A 105 9.90 8.17 7.84
C THR A 105 8.87 7.04 8.02
N SER A 106 7.73 7.35 8.63
CA SER A 106 6.59 6.44 8.80
C SER A 106 5.27 7.20 8.87
N TRP A 107 4.14 6.50 8.75
CA TRP A 107 2.80 7.08 8.91
C TRP A 107 2.57 7.74 10.28
N HIS A 108 3.17 7.20 11.34
CA HIS A 108 3.13 7.80 12.68
C HIS A 108 3.86 9.16 12.71
N GLY A 109 4.78 9.38 11.79
CA GLY A 109 5.46 10.65 11.62
C GLY A 109 4.65 11.72 10.89
N VAL A 110 3.53 11.36 10.26
CA VAL A 110 2.61 12.32 9.64
C VAL A 110 1.88 13.07 10.76
N PRO A 111 1.89 14.41 10.77
CA PRO A 111 1.16 15.24 11.72
C PRO A 111 -0.34 14.93 11.77
N ASP A 112 -0.95 15.06 12.94
CA ASP A 112 -2.37 14.73 13.11
C ASP A 112 -3.29 15.72 12.39
N ASN A 113 -2.94 17.01 12.32
CA ASN A 113 -3.69 17.98 11.51
C ASN A 113 -3.77 17.59 10.02
N ILE A 114 -2.71 17.00 9.46
CA ILE A 114 -2.71 16.49 8.09
C ILE A 114 -3.64 15.28 7.96
N LYS A 115 -3.61 14.36 8.94
CA LYS A 115 -4.52 13.20 8.97
C LYS A 115 -5.98 13.65 9.08
N GLU A 116 -6.25 14.63 9.94
CA GLU A 116 -7.59 15.20 10.10
C GLU A 116 -8.09 15.89 8.84
N GLY A 117 -7.26 16.69 8.17
CA GLY A 117 -7.62 17.28 6.88
C GLY A 117 -7.97 16.23 5.82
N MET A 118 -7.27 15.08 5.79
CA MET A 118 -7.64 13.96 4.89
C MET A 118 -8.96 13.30 5.29
N TRP A 119 -9.27 13.22 6.59
CA TRP A 119 -10.55 12.70 7.07
C TRP A 119 -11.71 13.63 6.75
N GLU A 120 -11.55 14.93 6.94
CA GLU A 120 -12.52 15.94 6.54
C GLU A 120 -12.75 15.89 5.03
N TYR A 121 -11.68 15.80 4.24
CA TYR A 121 -11.77 15.66 2.79
C TYR A 121 -12.53 14.38 2.37
N ALA A 122 -12.32 13.26 3.06
CA ALA A 122 -13.13 12.06 2.81
C ALA A 122 -14.61 12.28 3.12
N ASN A 123 -14.94 13.01 4.19
CA ASN A 123 -16.30 13.39 4.56
C ASN A 123 -16.95 14.42 3.63
N GLN A 124 -16.16 15.14 2.83
CA GLN A 124 -16.67 15.99 1.75
C GLN A 124 -17.13 15.20 0.53
N LYS A 125 -16.67 13.95 0.37
CA LYS A 125 -16.96 13.11 -0.82
C LYS A 125 -17.85 11.90 -0.50
N PHE A 126 -17.86 11.46 0.77
CA PHE A 126 -18.65 10.35 1.27
C PHE A 126 -19.35 10.74 2.57
N ILE A 127 -20.52 10.16 2.82
CA ILE A 127 -21.18 10.24 4.13
C ILE A 127 -20.58 9.12 4.99
N LEU A 128 -19.71 9.49 5.92
CA LEU A 128 -18.96 8.56 6.76
C LEU A 128 -19.33 8.76 8.23
N PRO A 129 -19.80 7.72 8.94
CA PRO A 129 -20.05 7.83 10.37
C PRO A 129 -18.73 7.98 11.14
N ILE A 130 -18.74 8.70 12.27
CA ILE A 130 -17.55 8.92 13.11
C ILE A 130 -16.90 7.58 13.51
N SER A 131 -17.70 6.55 13.77
CA SER A 131 -17.25 5.19 14.10
C SER A 131 -16.40 4.52 12.99
N SER A 132 -16.50 5.00 11.74
CA SER A 132 -15.69 4.51 10.61
C SER A 132 -14.29 5.14 10.53
N LYS A 133 -14.05 6.25 11.22
CA LYS A 133 -12.78 7.00 11.17
C LYS A 133 -11.54 6.13 11.37
N PRO A 134 -11.48 5.21 12.36
CA PRO A 134 -10.32 4.33 12.52
C PRO A 134 -10.05 3.45 11.30
N TRP A 135 -11.09 2.99 10.59
CA TRP A 135 -10.93 2.20 9.37
C TRP A 135 -10.42 3.05 8.22
N VAL A 136 -10.98 4.25 8.03
CA VAL A 136 -10.56 5.18 6.99
C VAL A 136 -9.11 5.62 7.17
N MET A 137 -8.70 5.96 8.40
CA MET A 137 -7.31 6.29 8.73
C MET A 137 -6.35 5.13 8.46
N ARG A 138 -6.75 3.88 8.79
CA ARG A 138 -5.97 2.68 8.43
C ARG A 138 -5.91 2.51 6.91
N GLY A 139 -6.97 2.84 6.19
CA GLY A 139 -7.01 2.85 4.73
C GLY A 139 -5.99 3.81 4.12
N PHE A 140 -5.97 5.07 4.58
CA PHE A 140 -4.95 6.05 4.18
C PHE A 140 -3.54 5.58 4.51
N CYS A 141 -3.30 5.09 5.74
CA CYS A 141 -2.01 4.54 6.15
C CYS A 141 -1.51 3.41 5.23
N ARG A 142 -2.38 2.43 4.92
CA ARG A 142 -2.06 1.32 4.02
C ARG A 142 -1.77 1.82 2.61
N ALA A 143 -2.59 2.73 2.10
CA ALA A 143 -2.44 3.29 0.76
C ALA A 143 -1.16 4.11 0.62
N TRP A 144 -0.83 4.95 1.62
CA TRP A 144 0.39 5.77 1.63
C TRP A 144 1.64 4.89 1.70
N LYS A 145 1.66 3.87 2.58
CA LYS A 145 2.77 2.91 2.66
C LYS A 145 2.94 2.15 1.34
N LYS A 146 1.83 1.73 0.72
CA LYS A 146 1.84 1.05 -0.58
C LYS A 146 2.44 1.98 -1.65
N TYR A 147 1.95 3.21 -1.76
CA TYR A 147 2.45 4.18 -2.73
C TYR A 147 3.94 4.48 -2.54
N LYS A 148 4.37 4.73 -1.29
CA LYS A 148 5.80 4.92 -0.97
C LYS A 148 6.66 3.72 -1.37
N GLY A 149 6.16 2.50 -1.15
CA GLY A 149 6.81 1.27 -1.57
C GLY A 149 6.86 1.09 -3.10
N GLU A 150 5.80 1.46 -3.82
CA GLU A 150 5.75 1.47 -5.28
C GLU A 150 6.78 2.43 -5.86
N ILE A 151 6.87 3.66 -5.33
CA ILE A 151 7.89 4.63 -5.74
C ILE A 151 9.30 4.09 -5.50
N LYS A 152 9.56 3.54 -4.30
CA LYS A 152 10.87 2.92 -4.00
C LYS A 152 11.19 1.79 -4.98
N LYS A 153 10.23 0.91 -5.26
CA LYS A 153 10.41 -0.20 -6.21
C LYS A 153 10.67 0.30 -7.62
N GLU A 154 9.91 1.29 -8.09
CA GLU A 154 9.90 1.67 -9.50
C GLU A 154 10.98 2.68 -9.88
N HIS A 155 11.43 3.50 -8.94
CA HIS A 155 12.31 4.63 -9.22
C HIS A 155 13.61 4.64 -8.40
N PHE A 156 13.72 3.81 -7.35
CA PHE A 156 14.96 3.66 -6.57
C PHE A 156 15.62 2.30 -6.83
N LEU A 157 14.90 1.19 -6.63
CA LEU A 157 15.49 -0.17 -6.76
C LEU A 157 15.75 -0.63 -8.20
N LYS A 158 15.22 0.06 -9.22
CA LYS A 158 15.40 -0.31 -10.63
C LYS A 158 16.68 0.22 -11.27
N TYR A 159 17.31 1.22 -10.65
CA TYR A 159 18.45 1.94 -11.20
C TYR A 159 19.63 1.79 -10.26
N ASN A 160 20.83 1.76 -10.81
CA ASN A 160 22.05 1.55 -10.01
C ASN A 160 22.65 2.87 -9.55
N THR A 161 22.57 3.91 -10.37
CA THR A 161 23.19 5.20 -10.09
C THR A 161 22.16 6.26 -9.69
N LYS A 162 22.58 7.20 -8.82
CA LYS A 162 21.76 8.35 -8.42
C LYS A 162 21.32 9.20 -9.62
N LYS A 163 22.22 9.38 -10.60
CA LYS A 163 21.95 10.13 -11.84
C LYS A 163 20.81 9.51 -12.65
N GLU A 164 20.79 8.19 -12.79
CA GLU A 164 19.70 7.47 -13.45
C GLU A 164 18.39 7.58 -12.68
N MET A 165 18.42 7.46 -11.34
CA MET A 165 17.23 7.62 -10.50
C MET A 165 16.61 8.99 -10.72
N ILE A 166 17.40 10.07 -10.63
CA ILE A 166 16.92 11.45 -10.82
C ILE A 166 16.37 11.66 -12.24
N LYS A 167 17.07 11.17 -13.27
CA LYS A 167 16.59 11.22 -14.66
C LYS A 167 15.23 10.53 -14.84
N ASN A 168 15.00 9.44 -14.11
CA ASN A 168 13.77 8.65 -14.17
C ASN A 168 12.83 8.95 -12.99
N GLN A 169 12.85 10.17 -12.45
CA GLN A 169 11.99 10.53 -11.32
C GLN A 169 10.50 10.40 -11.64
N PRO A 170 9.65 10.11 -10.64
CA PRO A 170 8.21 10.16 -10.81
C PRO A 170 7.74 11.59 -11.09
N LEU A 171 6.93 11.80 -12.13
CA LEU A 171 6.38 13.11 -12.49
C LEU A 171 5.53 13.74 -11.37
N GLU A 172 4.93 12.91 -10.51
CA GLU A 172 4.09 13.37 -9.41
C GLU A 172 4.87 13.88 -8.18
N ILE A 173 6.20 13.67 -8.16
CA ILE A 173 7.06 14.03 -7.02
C ILE A 173 8.11 15.04 -7.48
N PRO A 174 8.17 16.25 -6.88
CA PRO A 174 9.21 17.21 -7.20
C PRO A 174 10.61 16.65 -6.95
N GLU A 175 11.56 16.99 -7.82
CA GLU A 175 12.93 16.45 -7.80
C GLU A 175 13.60 16.58 -6.43
N PHE A 176 13.52 17.76 -5.82
CA PHE A 176 14.08 17.99 -4.49
C PHE A 176 13.53 17.01 -3.43
N GLN A 177 12.24 16.69 -3.47
CA GLN A 177 11.66 15.69 -2.56
C GLN A 177 12.16 14.29 -2.90
N PHE A 178 12.30 13.98 -4.18
CA PHE A 178 12.79 12.68 -4.62
C PHE A 178 14.26 12.44 -4.26
N ARG A 179 15.13 13.45 -4.42
CA ARG A 179 16.53 13.42 -3.94
C ARG A 179 16.62 13.11 -2.45
N LYS A 180 15.77 13.73 -1.61
CA LYS A 180 15.70 13.40 -0.17
C LYS A 180 15.30 11.95 0.08
N LEU A 181 14.36 11.42 -0.71
CA LEU A 181 13.95 10.02 -0.61
C LEU A 181 15.08 9.06 -1.01
N ILE A 182 15.82 9.37 -2.08
CA ILE A 182 17.00 8.60 -2.50
C ILE A 182 18.00 8.56 -1.35
N ARG A 183 18.43 9.71 -0.84
CA ARG A 183 19.38 9.80 0.28
C ARG A 183 18.91 8.97 1.47
N TYR A 184 17.66 9.15 1.88
CA TYR A 184 17.07 8.41 3.01
C TYR A 184 17.06 6.89 2.77
N TRP A 185 16.70 6.42 1.57
CA TRP A 185 16.66 5.00 1.26
C TRP A 185 18.05 4.38 1.06
N SER A 186 19.06 5.18 0.70
CA SER A 186 20.44 4.75 0.56
C SER A 186 21.14 4.47 1.89
N LEU A 187 20.64 5.05 3.00
CA LEU A 187 21.23 4.88 4.33
C LEU A 187 21.33 3.39 4.73
N PRO A 188 22.49 2.92 5.24
CA PRO A 188 22.69 1.52 5.64
C PRO A 188 21.62 1.02 6.63
N ALA A 189 21.29 1.82 7.64
CA ALA A 189 20.25 1.48 8.62
C ALA A 189 18.87 1.25 7.98
N ILE A 190 18.53 2.03 6.97
CA ILE A 190 17.25 1.92 6.26
C ILE A 190 17.25 0.73 5.30
N LYS A 191 18.37 0.44 4.64
CA LYS A 191 18.55 -0.79 3.85
C LYS A 191 18.40 -2.03 4.73
N ALA A 192 19.09 -2.10 5.87
CA ALA A 192 19.02 -3.22 6.82
C ALA A 192 17.59 -3.45 7.33
N MET A 193 16.87 -2.37 7.68
CA MET A 193 15.46 -2.46 8.08
C MET A 193 14.57 -3.01 6.96
N SER A 194 14.85 -2.64 5.71
CA SER A 194 14.12 -3.12 4.53
C SER A 194 14.30 -4.63 4.31
N VAL A 195 15.52 -5.14 4.50
CA VAL A 195 15.83 -6.58 4.40
C VAL A 195 15.07 -7.36 5.46
N LYS A 196 15.18 -6.96 6.73
CA LYS A 196 14.45 -7.59 7.86
C LYS A 196 12.93 -7.61 7.64
N ASN A 197 12.35 -6.51 7.13
CA ASN A 197 10.92 -6.46 6.83
C ASN A 197 10.51 -7.39 5.68
N THR A 198 11.41 -7.61 4.72
CA THR A 198 11.19 -8.54 3.59
C THR A 198 11.19 -9.98 4.08
N GLU A 199 12.14 -10.35 4.95
CA GLU A 199 12.18 -11.66 5.62
C GLU A 199 10.96 -11.88 6.52
N ASN A 200 10.52 -10.87 7.28
CA ASN A 200 9.31 -11.00 8.08
C ASN A 200 8.06 -11.20 7.22
N ARG A 201 8.02 -10.56 6.05
CA ARG A 201 6.92 -10.75 5.10
C ARG A 201 6.94 -12.14 4.47
N SER A 202 8.10 -12.74 4.20
CA SER A 202 8.16 -14.10 3.64
C SER A 202 7.64 -15.17 4.61
N LYS A 203 7.64 -14.88 5.92
CA LYS A 203 7.04 -15.73 6.97
C LYS A 203 5.51 -15.68 7.04
N GLN A 204 4.85 -14.76 6.33
CA GLN A 204 3.38 -14.72 6.29
C GLN A 204 2.82 -15.96 5.56
N THR A 205 2.14 -16.81 6.31
CA THR A 205 1.47 -18.00 5.79
C THR A 205 -0.03 -17.76 5.62
N CYS A 206 -0.65 -18.48 4.67
CA CYS A 206 -2.11 -18.50 4.49
C CYS A 206 -2.75 -17.13 4.18
N PRO A 207 -2.36 -16.44 3.09
CA PRO A 207 -3.00 -15.20 2.69
C PRO A 207 -4.47 -15.43 2.30
N HIS A 208 -5.34 -14.46 2.57
CA HIS A 208 -6.73 -14.53 2.11
C HIS A 208 -6.81 -14.36 0.57
N ARG A 209 -7.87 -14.90 -0.04
CA ARG A 209 -8.06 -14.96 -1.50
C ARG A 209 -9.21 -14.09 -2.01
N MET A 210 -9.78 -13.25 -1.15
CA MET A 210 -10.98 -12.44 -1.41
C MET A 210 -10.76 -11.18 -2.28
N GLY A 211 -9.54 -10.93 -2.76
CA GLY A 211 -9.22 -9.74 -3.54
C GLY A 211 -9.58 -8.45 -2.81
N SER A 212 -10.36 -7.58 -3.47
CA SER A 212 -10.87 -6.32 -2.89
C SER A 212 -12.03 -6.49 -1.93
N THR A 213 -12.58 -7.71 -1.79
CA THR A 213 -13.67 -7.98 -0.85
C THR A 213 -13.12 -8.05 0.57
N ASN A 214 -13.57 -7.14 1.43
CA ASN A 214 -13.18 -7.12 2.84
C ASN A 214 -13.92 -8.20 3.66
N PHE A 215 -13.43 -8.47 4.87
CA PHE A 215 -13.99 -9.53 5.71
C PHE A 215 -15.38 -9.22 6.26
N ALA A 216 -15.75 -7.95 6.41
CA ALA A 216 -17.10 -7.59 6.85
C ALA A 216 -18.16 -7.93 5.79
N ILE A 217 -17.86 -7.74 4.50
CA ILE A 217 -18.72 -8.21 3.40
C ILE A 217 -18.85 -9.73 3.43
N VAL A 218 -17.75 -10.46 3.66
CA VAL A 218 -17.80 -11.93 3.78
C VAL A 218 -18.63 -12.37 4.98
N ARG A 219 -18.50 -11.69 6.13
CA ARG A 219 -19.34 -11.95 7.31
C ARG A 219 -20.81 -11.69 7.03
N LYS A 220 -21.15 -10.57 6.39
CA LYS A 220 -22.53 -10.26 5.99
C LYS A 220 -23.08 -11.38 5.10
N GLN A 221 -22.35 -11.76 4.04
CA GLN A 221 -22.75 -12.86 3.15
C GLN A 221 -22.95 -14.19 3.88
N LEU A 222 -22.06 -14.55 4.82
CA LEU A 222 -22.19 -15.77 5.60
C LEU A 222 -23.41 -15.71 6.53
N ARG A 223 -23.65 -14.57 7.18
CA ARG A 223 -24.82 -14.36 8.04
C ARG A 223 -26.12 -14.49 7.24
N ASP A 224 -26.20 -13.79 6.11
CA ASP A 224 -27.38 -13.76 5.24
C ASP A 224 -27.69 -15.16 4.65
N SER A 225 -26.69 -16.05 4.58
CA SER A 225 -26.86 -17.44 4.12
C SER A 225 -27.31 -18.42 5.21
N LYS A 226 -27.26 -18.04 6.48
CA LYS A 226 -27.73 -18.88 7.60
C LYS A 226 -29.21 -18.60 7.86
N GLU A 227 -30.02 -19.65 8.01
CA GLU A 227 -31.47 -19.52 8.25
C GLU A 227 -31.82 -18.61 9.45
N ASN A 228 -30.99 -18.64 10.50
CA ASN A 228 -31.22 -17.86 11.72
C ASN A 228 -30.48 -16.51 11.77
N ASN A 229 -29.82 -16.08 10.68
CA ASN A 229 -28.96 -14.88 10.67
C ASN A 229 -27.89 -14.86 11.79
N GLU A 230 -27.42 -16.03 12.21
CA GLU A 230 -26.44 -16.18 13.27
C GLU A 230 -25.08 -15.58 12.88
N GLU A 231 -24.38 -14.99 13.86
CA GLU A 231 -23.03 -14.46 13.64
C GLU A 231 -22.07 -15.55 13.17
N PRO A 232 -21.36 -15.36 12.05
CA PRO A 232 -20.33 -16.30 11.63
C PRO A 232 -19.13 -16.31 12.58
N SER A 233 -18.67 -17.51 12.96
CA SER A 233 -17.49 -17.68 13.78
C SER A 233 -16.21 -17.23 13.06
N ARG A 234 -15.15 -16.95 13.83
CA ARG A 234 -13.85 -16.59 13.25
C ARG A 234 -13.30 -17.69 12.34
N ALA A 235 -13.55 -18.96 12.66
CA ALA A 235 -13.14 -20.11 11.86
C ALA A 235 -13.90 -20.15 10.52
N GLU A 236 -15.23 -19.93 10.55
CA GLU A 236 -16.05 -19.89 9.33
C GLU A 236 -15.58 -18.78 8.37
N VAL A 237 -15.32 -17.58 8.89
CA VAL A 237 -14.78 -16.46 8.10
C VAL A 237 -13.37 -16.80 7.59
N PHE A 238 -12.53 -17.44 8.40
CA PHE A 238 -11.18 -17.83 8.00
C PHE A 238 -11.23 -18.83 6.83
N THR A 239 -12.06 -19.86 6.91
CA THR A 239 -12.28 -20.83 5.84
C THR A 239 -12.84 -20.14 4.60
N ALA A 240 -13.94 -19.39 4.71
CA ALA A 240 -14.60 -18.75 3.57
C ALA A 240 -13.68 -17.75 2.83
N THR A 241 -12.77 -17.08 3.53
CA THR A 241 -11.84 -16.12 2.93
C THR A 241 -10.64 -16.77 2.22
N ARG A 242 -10.43 -18.08 2.43
CA ARG A 242 -9.25 -18.83 1.95
C ARG A 242 -9.62 -20.04 1.08
N THR A 243 -10.89 -20.41 1.02
CA THR A 243 -11.41 -21.37 0.05
C THR A 243 -11.48 -20.73 -1.34
N SER A 244 -11.13 -21.51 -2.36
CA SER A 244 -11.22 -21.07 -3.74
C SER A 244 -12.67 -21.20 -4.22
N LYS A 245 -13.23 -20.11 -4.78
CA LYS A 245 -14.56 -20.15 -5.41
C LYS A 245 -14.54 -20.86 -6.77
N ASN A 246 -13.37 -21.02 -7.41
CA ASN A 246 -13.24 -21.45 -8.80
C ASN A 246 -12.38 -22.72 -8.93
N GLY A 247 -12.37 -23.61 -7.93
CA GLY A 247 -11.62 -24.88 -8.00
C GLY A 247 -10.10 -24.76 -7.99
N LYS A 248 -9.51 -23.54 -7.96
CA LYS A 248 -8.06 -23.37 -7.81
C LYS A 248 -7.55 -24.03 -6.53
N GLU A 249 -6.46 -24.77 -6.68
CA GLU A 249 -5.81 -25.46 -5.58
C GLU A 249 -5.40 -24.48 -4.47
N ILE A 250 -5.66 -24.89 -3.23
CA ILE A 250 -5.29 -24.17 -2.02
C ILE A 250 -3.90 -24.68 -1.62
N ASP A 251 -3.02 -23.80 -1.14
CA ASP A 251 -1.69 -24.23 -0.67
C ASP A 251 -1.82 -25.21 0.51
N ALA A 252 -0.93 -26.21 0.54
CA ALA A 252 -0.98 -27.29 1.52
C ALA A 252 -1.05 -26.78 2.98
N LYS A 253 -0.28 -25.73 3.30
CA LYS A 253 -0.29 -25.11 4.65
C LYS A 253 -1.65 -24.54 5.02
N THR A 254 -2.30 -23.82 4.10
CA THR A 254 -3.67 -23.31 4.31
C THR A 254 -4.67 -24.46 4.43
N GLN A 255 -4.56 -25.51 3.63
CA GLN A 255 -5.43 -26.69 3.75
C GLN A 255 -5.32 -27.35 5.12
N THR A 256 -4.10 -27.62 5.59
CA THR A 256 -3.84 -28.20 6.91
C THR A 256 -4.40 -27.32 8.03
N THR A 257 -4.19 -26.01 7.95
CA THR A 257 -4.71 -25.05 8.95
C THR A 257 -6.24 -25.06 8.99
N ILE A 258 -6.91 -25.10 7.84
CA ILE A 258 -8.37 -25.19 7.77
C ILE A 258 -8.88 -26.51 8.35
N ARG A 259 -8.18 -27.63 8.12
CA ARG A 259 -8.56 -28.94 8.67
C ARG A 259 -8.43 -28.99 10.19
N GLN A 260 -7.32 -28.48 10.72
CA GLN A 260 -7.07 -28.44 12.17
C GLN A 260 -8.05 -27.52 12.92
N GLY A 261 -8.43 -26.39 12.32
CA GLY A 261 -9.37 -25.44 12.94
C GLY A 261 -10.85 -25.86 12.90
N LYS A 262 -11.17 -27.02 12.32
CA LYS A 262 -12.52 -27.63 12.33
C LYS A 262 -12.66 -28.75 13.38
N SER A 263 -11.56 -29.17 14.00
CA SER A 263 -11.54 -30.10 15.12
C SER A 263 -11.68 -29.35 16.45
#